data_AF-C0E6M2-F1
#
_entry.id   AF-C0E6M2-F1
#
_cell.length_a   1.000
_cell.length_b   1.000
_cell.length_c   1.000
_cell.angle_alpha   90.00
_cell.angle_beta   90.00
_cell.angle_gamma   90.00
#
_symmetry.space_group_name_H-M   'P 1'
#
loop_
_entity.id
_entity.type
_entity.pdbx_description
1 polymer ?
#
loop_
_entity_poly.entity_id
_entity_poly.type
_entity_poly.pdbx_seq_one_letter_code
_entity_poly.pdbx_strand_id
1 'polypeptide(L)'
;MINSLFFLPFIIVPLCIITTAVLITYNNIRQVKEQAESRKQAEQERQLETLDAQAEARRWLERLGSEVLTTDGIDPDSKNLIATATERYTTAQTTLDAAQTRRQAEIARDIAVEGLHLMRDARIMMGQPAGPDIPPL
;
A
#
# COMPACT_ATOMS: atom_id res chain seq x y z
N MET A 1 11.25 49.96 -60.39
CA MET A 1 10.73 49.82 -59.01
C MET A 1 10.62 48.32 -58.71
N ILE A 2 11.53 47.76 -57.90
CA ILE A 2 11.45 46.35 -57.53
C ILE A 2 10.27 46.20 -56.56
N ASN A 3 9.32 45.34 -56.93
CA ASN A 3 8.09 45.14 -56.16
C ASN A 3 8.44 44.38 -54.87
N SER A 4 8.50 45.07 -53.74
CA SER A 4 8.85 44.50 -52.42
C SER A 4 7.92 43.35 -52.00
N LEU A 5 6.72 43.29 -52.60
CA LEU A 5 5.78 42.19 -52.40
C LEU A 5 6.32 40.81 -52.82
N PHE A 6 7.29 40.74 -53.74
CA PHE A 6 7.82 39.47 -54.25
C PHE A 6 8.71 38.74 -53.23
N PHE A 7 9.35 39.46 -52.29
CA PHE A 7 10.26 38.87 -51.28
C PHE A 7 9.57 38.53 -49.95
N LEU A 8 8.32 38.99 -49.70
CA LEU A 8 7.54 38.68 -48.50
C LEU A 8 7.45 37.18 -48.13
N PRO A 9 7.18 36.23 -49.06
CA PRO A 9 7.08 34.82 -48.70
C PRO A 9 8.42 34.24 -48.20
N PHE A 10 9.55 34.76 -48.67
CA PHE A 10 10.88 34.32 -48.21
C PHE A 10 11.18 34.73 -46.76
N ILE A 11 10.44 35.68 -46.19
CA ILE A 11 10.61 36.15 -44.80
C ILE A 11 9.54 35.55 -43.88
N ILE A 12 8.29 35.45 -44.36
CA ILE A 12 7.14 34.98 -43.56
C ILE A 12 7.23 33.47 -43.26
N VAL A 13 7.61 32.66 -44.25
CA VAL A 13 7.68 31.20 -44.10
C VAL A 13 8.70 30.77 -43.02
N PRO A 14 9.96 31.24 -43.01
CA PRO A 14 10.90 30.86 -41.94
C PRO A 14 10.46 31.36 -40.56
N LEU A 15 9.80 32.52 -40.46
CA LEU A 15 9.29 33.04 -39.19
C LEU A 15 8.14 32.16 -38.64
N CYS A 16 7.26 31.64 -39.51
CA CYS A 16 6.23 30.66 -39.12
C CYS A 16 6.85 29.34 -38.64
N ILE A 17 7.92 28.87 -39.29
CA ILE A 17 8.61 27.63 -38.89
C ILE A 17 9.25 27.80 -37.49
N ILE A 18 9.90 28.94 -37.23
CA ILE A 18 10.53 29.21 -35.92
C ILE A 18 9.47 29.29 -34.82
N THR A 19 8.37 30.02 -35.05
CA THR A 19 7.30 30.18 -34.05
C THR A 19 6.60 28.87 -33.73
N THR A 20 6.30 28.05 -34.75
CA THR A 20 5.72 26.71 -34.55
C THR A 20 6.69 25.77 -33.84
N ALA A 21 7.98 25.77 -34.19
CA ALA A 21 9.00 25.00 -33.50
C ALA A 21 9.09 25.37 -32.01
N VAL A 22 9.05 26.67 -31.67
CA VAL A 22 9.05 27.14 -30.28
C VAL A 22 7.83 26.65 -29.52
N LEU A 23 6.63 26.76 -30.11
CA LEU A 23 5.38 26.32 -29.49
C LEU A 23 5.36 24.80 -29.24
N ILE A 24 5.82 24.01 -30.20
CA ILE A 24 5.92 22.54 -30.07
C ILE A 24 6.87 22.20 -28.92
N THR A 25 8.07 22.79 -28.91
CA THR A 25 9.05 22.53 -27.86
C THR A 25 8.54 22.93 -26.47
N TYR A 26 7.86 24.08 -26.37
CA TYR A 26 7.24 24.55 -25.13
C TYR A 26 6.18 23.57 -24.62
N ASN A 27 5.29 23.10 -25.50
CA ASN A 27 4.23 22.17 -25.12
C ASN A 27 4.80 20.81 -24.67
N ASN A 28 5.83 20.30 -25.35
CA ASN A 28 6.52 19.07 -24.96
C ASN A 28 7.17 19.20 -23.56
N ILE A 29 7.86 20.32 -23.28
CA ILE A 29 8.47 20.56 -21.96
C ILE A 29 7.40 20.65 -20.87
N ARG A 30 6.27 21.30 -21.16
CA ARG A 30 5.16 21.41 -20.22
C ARG A 30 4.56 20.04 -19.92
N GLN A 31 4.27 19.24 -20.94
CA GLN A 31 3.71 17.90 -20.78
C GLN A 31 4.62 16.98 -19.96
N VAL A 32 5.94 17.03 -20.19
CA VAL A 32 6.90 16.21 -19.44
C VAL A 32 6.95 16.62 -17.96
N LYS A 33 6.85 17.92 -17.65
CA LYS A 33 6.80 18.39 -16.25
C LYS A 33 5.53 17.91 -15.53
N GLU A 34 4.37 18.07 -16.16
CA GLU A 34 3.08 17.61 -15.62
C GLU A 34 3.06 16.08 -15.43
N GLN A 35 3.63 15.33 -16.38
CA GLN A 35 3.81 13.88 -16.25
C GLN A 35 4.78 13.49 -15.13
N ALA A 36 5.86 14.25 -14.92
CA ALA A 36 6.81 13.97 -13.85
C ALA A 36 6.20 14.24 -12.46
N GLU A 37 5.43 15.31 -12.32
CA GLU A 37 4.73 15.66 -11.07
C GLU A 37 3.64 14.63 -10.74
N SER A 38 2.78 14.29 -11.71
CA SER A 38 1.76 13.25 -11.52
C SER A 38 2.35 11.87 -11.18
N ARG A 39 3.47 11.48 -11.81
CA ARG A 39 4.18 10.22 -11.45
C ARG A 39 4.71 10.24 -10.02
N LYS A 40 5.29 11.36 -9.59
CA LYS A 40 5.78 11.54 -8.22
C LYS A 40 4.64 11.49 -7.20
N GLN A 41 3.53 12.16 -7.48
CA GLN A 41 2.34 12.13 -6.64
C GLN A 41 1.80 10.70 -6.52
N ALA A 42 1.63 9.99 -7.64
CA ALA A 42 1.17 8.60 -7.63
C ALA A 42 2.13 7.66 -6.89
N GLU A 43 3.44 7.93 -6.91
CA GLU A 43 4.43 7.17 -6.14
C GLU A 43 4.33 7.46 -4.63
N GLN A 44 4.17 8.72 -4.25
CA GLN A 44 3.93 9.10 -2.86
C GLN A 44 2.64 8.49 -2.32
N GLU A 45 1.56 8.52 -3.09
CA GLU A 45 0.28 7.88 -2.73
C GLU A 45 0.46 6.37 -2.50
N ARG A 46 1.16 5.66 -3.40
CA ARG A 46 1.45 4.22 -3.22
C ARG A 46 2.29 3.93 -1.98
N GLN A 47 3.22 4.82 -1.64
CA GLN A 47 4.03 4.69 -0.42
C GLN A 47 3.16 4.88 0.83
N LEU A 48 2.30 5.91 0.84
CA LEU A 48 1.37 6.15 1.95
C LEU A 48 0.41 4.96 2.13
N GLU A 49 -0.18 4.44 1.05
CA GLU A 49 -1.04 3.26 1.12
C GLU A 49 -0.33 2.03 1.71
N THR A 50 0.97 1.87 1.41
CA THR A 50 1.77 0.78 1.96
C THR A 50 2.01 0.97 3.47
N LEU A 51 2.30 2.20 3.90
CA LEU A 51 2.48 2.54 5.32
C LEU A 51 1.19 2.36 6.11
N ASP A 52 0.05 2.77 5.55
CA ASP A 52 -1.27 2.60 6.16
C ASP A 52 -1.60 1.12 6.34
N ALA A 53 -1.33 0.29 5.32
CA ALA A 53 -1.53 -1.16 5.40
C ALA A 53 -0.61 -1.82 6.43
N GLN A 54 0.66 -1.38 6.53
CA GLN A 54 1.59 -1.85 7.56
C GLN A 54 1.11 -1.49 8.96
N ALA A 55 0.62 -0.26 9.16
CA ALA A 55 0.07 0.19 10.43
C ALA A 55 -1.19 -0.60 10.82
N GLU A 56 -2.07 -0.91 9.86
CA GLU A 56 -3.22 -1.78 10.09
C GLU A 56 -2.78 -3.19 10.52
N ALA A 57 -1.89 -3.83 9.76
CA ALA A 57 -1.35 -5.14 10.10
C ALA A 57 -0.70 -5.15 11.49
N ARG A 58 0.07 -4.11 11.84
CA ARG A 58 0.71 -3.95 13.15
C ARG A 58 -0.30 -3.92 14.29
N ARG A 59 -1.41 -3.18 14.14
CA ARG A 59 -2.47 -3.12 15.16
C ARG A 59 -3.05 -4.50 15.46
N TRP A 60 -3.33 -5.30 14.43
CA TRP A 60 -3.86 -6.65 14.61
C TRP A 60 -2.82 -7.61 15.19
N LEU A 61 -1.56 -7.49 14.75
CA LEU A 61 -0.45 -8.28 15.26
C LEU A 61 -0.20 -8.03 16.74
N GLU A 62 -0.21 -6.77 17.18
CA GLU A 62 -0.03 -6.40 18.59
C GLU A 62 -1.17 -6.91 19.46
N ARG A 63 -2.41 -6.84 18.95
CA ARG A 63 -3.57 -7.45 19.62
C ARG A 63 -3.38 -8.96 19.76
N LEU A 64 -3.01 -9.66 18.69
CA LEU A 64 -2.76 -11.11 18.73
C LEU A 64 -1.63 -11.44 19.71
N GLY A 65 -0.53 -10.69 19.65
CA GLY A 65 0.62 -10.82 20.55
C GLY A 65 0.22 -10.69 22.02
N SER A 66 -0.64 -9.73 22.33
CA SER A 66 -1.18 -9.59 23.69
C SER A 66 -2.00 -10.82 24.11
N GLU A 67 -2.85 -11.36 23.22
CA GLU A 67 -3.69 -12.52 23.55
C GLU A 67 -2.84 -13.79 23.77
N VAL A 68 -1.89 -14.10 22.87
CA VAL A 68 -1.07 -15.33 22.96
C VAL A 68 -0.07 -15.30 24.12
N LEU A 69 0.39 -14.12 24.55
CA LEU A 69 1.35 -13.98 25.65
C LEU A 69 0.69 -14.00 27.04
N THR A 70 -0.62 -13.81 27.13
CA THR A 70 -1.35 -13.66 28.41
C THR A 70 -2.39 -14.73 28.66
N THR A 71 -2.66 -15.60 27.69
CA THR A 71 -3.68 -16.65 27.77
C THR A 71 -3.02 -18.01 27.83
N ASP A 72 -3.29 -18.75 28.91
CA ASP A 72 -2.88 -20.15 29.06
C ASP A 72 -4.06 -21.09 28.84
N GLY A 73 -3.84 -22.16 28.06
CA GLY A 73 -4.86 -23.19 27.82
C GLY A 73 -5.07 -24.10 29.03
N ILE A 74 -6.33 -24.42 29.34
CA ILE A 74 -6.70 -25.28 30.49
C ILE A 74 -6.90 -26.75 30.12
N ASP A 75 -7.08 -27.05 28.83
CA ASP A 75 -7.35 -28.38 28.29
C ASP A 75 -6.47 -28.65 27.04
N PRO A 76 -6.34 -29.91 26.58
CA PRO A 76 -5.48 -30.22 25.43
C PRO A 76 -5.87 -29.49 24.13
N ASP A 77 -7.16 -29.28 23.89
CA ASP A 77 -7.65 -28.68 22.65
C ASP A 77 -7.38 -27.16 22.65
N SER A 78 -7.66 -26.47 23.76
CA SER A 78 -7.34 -25.04 23.91
C SER A 78 -5.83 -24.77 23.85
N LYS A 79 -5.01 -25.65 24.43
CA LYS A 79 -3.54 -25.56 24.31
C LYS A 79 -3.06 -25.70 22.87
N ASN A 80 -3.65 -26.61 22.09
CA ASN A 80 -3.32 -26.79 20.69
C ASN A 80 -3.64 -25.52 19.89
N LEU A 81 -4.86 -25.00 20.04
CA LEU A 81 -5.28 -23.77 19.36
C LEU A 81 -4.39 -22.56 19.70
N ILE A 82 -4.03 -22.38 20.98
CA ILE A 82 -3.13 -21.29 21.40
C ILE A 82 -1.73 -21.48 20.83
N ALA A 83 -1.24 -22.72 20.76
CA ALA A 83 0.06 -23.01 20.12
C ALA A 83 0.02 -22.66 18.62
N THR A 84 -1.01 -23.08 17.89
CA THR A 84 -1.20 -22.70 16.48
C THR A 84 -1.34 -21.18 16.32
N ALA A 85 -2.06 -20.50 17.21
CA ALA A 85 -2.16 -19.04 17.20
C ALA A 85 -0.79 -18.35 17.42
N THR A 86 0.07 -18.94 18.25
CA THR A 86 1.44 -18.46 18.50
C THR A 86 2.33 -18.63 17.26
N GLU A 87 2.16 -19.73 16.52
CA GLU A 87 2.81 -19.92 15.22
C GLU A 87 2.33 -18.87 14.20
N ARG A 88 1.02 -18.58 14.17
CA ARG A 88 0.44 -17.51 13.34
C ARG A 88 1.00 -16.15 13.73
N TYR A 89 1.14 -15.84 15.01
CA TYR A 89 1.77 -14.60 15.49
C TYR A 89 3.20 -14.44 14.97
N THR A 90 4.02 -15.49 15.10
CA THR A 90 5.42 -15.47 14.62
C THR A 90 5.49 -15.30 13.11
N THR A 91 4.60 -15.97 12.38
CA THR A 91 4.52 -15.86 10.91
C THR A 91 4.06 -14.47 10.48
N ALA A 92 3.04 -13.91 11.13
CA ALA A 92 2.55 -12.56 10.84
C ALA A 92 3.62 -11.50 11.15
N GLN A 93 4.34 -11.63 12.27
CA GLN A 93 5.43 -10.73 12.65
C GLN A 93 6.55 -10.73 11.60
N THR A 94 7.05 -11.91 11.22
CA THR A 94 8.10 -12.01 10.20
C THR A 94 7.63 -11.54 8.81
N THR A 95 6.37 -11.79 8.45
CA THR A 95 5.79 -11.32 7.18
C THR A 95 5.65 -9.79 7.16
N LEU A 96 5.20 -9.19 8.27
CA LEU A 96 5.06 -7.74 8.39
C LEU A 96 6.42 -7.04 8.34
N ASP A 97 7.42 -7.58 9.05
CA ASP A 97 8.78 -7.01 9.07
C ASP A 97 9.43 -7.02 7.68
N ALA A 98 9.09 -8.00 6.84
CA ALA A 98 9.57 -8.10 5.46
C ALA A 98 8.69 -7.35 4.43
N ALA A 99 7.54 -6.82 4.83
CA ALA A 99 6.58 -6.23 3.89
C ALA A 99 7.08 -4.91 3.29
N GLN A 100 7.18 -4.85 1.97
CA GLN A 100 7.58 -3.66 1.19
C GLN A 100 6.45 -3.14 0.29
N THR A 101 5.32 -3.82 0.27
CA THR A 101 4.15 -3.46 -0.55
C THR A 101 2.88 -3.58 0.27
N ARG A 102 1.87 -2.78 -0.10
CA ARG A 102 0.52 -2.88 0.47
C ARG A 102 0.02 -4.32 0.56
N ARG A 103 0.13 -5.10 -0.52
CA ARG A 103 -0.35 -6.50 -0.54
C ARG A 103 0.38 -7.39 0.46
N GLN A 104 1.69 -7.21 0.65
CA GLN A 104 2.44 -7.99 1.65
C GLN A 104 2.02 -7.64 3.08
N ALA A 105 1.74 -6.36 3.36
CA ALA A 105 1.22 -5.95 4.65
C ALA A 105 -0.19 -6.51 4.90
N GLU A 106 -1.07 -6.51 3.89
CA GLU A 106 -2.39 -7.14 3.95
C GLU A 106 -2.29 -8.65 4.24
N ILE A 107 -1.33 -9.36 3.63
CA ILE A 107 -1.10 -10.78 3.93
C ILE A 107 -0.71 -10.96 5.41
N ALA A 108 0.18 -10.12 5.95
CA ALA A 108 0.53 -10.19 7.37
C ALA A 108 -0.68 -9.91 8.28
N ARG A 109 -1.54 -8.97 7.90
CA ARG A 109 -2.81 -8.68 8.57
C ARG A 109 -3.70 -9.92 8.60
N ASP A 110 -3.90 -10.57 7.45
CA ASP A 110 -4.78 -11.73 7.32
C ASP A 110 -4.30 -12.90 8.18
N ILE A 111 -2.97 -13.13 8.25
CA ILE A 111 -2.37 -14.14 9.14
C ILE A 111 -2.62 -13.79 10.62
N ALA A 112 -2.48 -12.52 11.00
CA ALA A 112 -2.76 -12.09 12.38
C ALA A 112 -4.25 -12.26 12.74
N VAL A 113 -5.15 -11.94 11.81
CA VAL A 113 -6.60 -12.14 11.97
C VAL A 113 -6.94 -13.63 12.10
N GLU A 114 -6.31 -14.50 11.33
CA GLU A 114 -6.46 -15.96 11.48
C GLU A 114 -6.04 -16.41 12.89
N GLY A 115 -4.91 -15.92 13.41
CA GLY A 115 -4.48 -16.17 14.79
C GLY A 115 -5.50 -15.71 15.83
N LEU A 116 -6.16 -14.56 15.62
CA LEU A 116 -7.20 -14.06 16.52
C LEU A 116 -8.46 -14.93 16.51
N HIS A 117 -8.84 -15.51 15.36
CA HIS A 117 -9.93 -16.48 15.31
C HIS A 117 -9.60 -17.75 16.08
N LEU A 118 -8.35 -18.25 15.98
CA LEU A 118 -7.89 -19.38 16.78
C LEU A 118 -7.95 -19.07 18.29
N MET A 119 -7.54 -17.86 18.71
CA MET A 119 -7.66 -17.43 20.10
C MET A 119 -9.12 -17.33 20.56
N ARG A 120 -10.02 -16.86 19.70
CA ARG A 120 -11.46 -16.83 19.98
C ARG A 120 -12.00 -18.24 20.20
N ASP A 121 -11.64 -19.17 19.33
CA ASP A 121 -12.11 -20.56 19.40
C ASP A 121 -11.55 -21.25 20.65
N ALA A 122 -10.28 -20.99 21.01
CA ALA A 122 -9.70 -21.45 22.27
C ALA A 122 -10.49 -20.92 23.48
N ARG A 123 -10.83 -19.62 23.50
CA ARG A 123 -11.63 -19.03 24.57
C ARG A 123 -13.02 -19.67 24.68
N ILE A 124 -13.68 -19.93 23.56
CA ILE A 124 -14.98 -20.61 23.53
C ILE A 124 -14.86 -22.03 24.12
N MET A 125 -13.83 -22.80 23.75
CA MET A 125 -13.59 -24.14 24.31
C MET A 125 -13.36 -24.11 25.82
N MET A 126 -12.69 -23.06 26.31
CA MET A 126 -12.46 -22.84 27.74
C MET A 126 -13.67 -22.27 28.50
N GLY A 127 -14.81 -22.08 27.82
CA GLY A 127 -16.01 -21.47 28.42
C GLY A 127 -15.87 -19.98 28.73
N GLN A 128 -14.89 -19.30 28.11
CA GLN A 128 -14.62 -17.88 28.27
C GLN A 128 -15.38 -17.04 27.22
N PRO A 129 -15.58 -15.73 27.45
CA PRO A 129 -16.14 -14.85 26.45
C PRO A 129 -15.30 -14.82 25.16
N ALA A 130 -15.99 -14.86 24.01
CA ALA A 130 -15.39 -14.76 22.67
C ALA A 130 -14.63 -13.44 22.43
N GLY A 131 -14.84 -12.43 23.28
CA GLY A 131 -14.12 -11.15 23.29
C GLY A 131 -14.52 -10.20 22.16
N PRO A 132 -13.66 -9.22 21.83
CA PRO A 132 -13.99 -8.18 20.86
C PRO A 132 -14.09 -8.73 19.44
N ASP A 133 -14.92 -8.10 18.61
CA ASP A 133 -15.09 -8.47 17.21
C ASP A 133 -13.76 -8.52 16.44
N ILE A 134 -13.71 -9.45 15.50
CA ILE A 134 -12.56 -9.75 14.64
C ILE A 134 -13.06 -9.67 13.20
N PRO A 135 -12.27 -9.11 12.25
CA PRO A 135 -12.64 -9.09 10.85
C PRO A 135 -12.96 -10.50 10.33
N PRO A 136 -13.91 -10.64 9.39
CA PRO A 136 -14.11 -11.90 8.69
C PRO A 136 -12.86 -12.27 7.89
N LEU A 137 -12.66 -13.59 7.72
CA LEU A 137 -11.63 -14.16 6.84
C LEU A 137 -12.01 -14.01 5.36
#